data_AF-A0A357GVR8-F1
#
_entry.id   AF-A0A357GVR8-F1
#
_cell.length_a   1.000
_cell.length_b   1.000
_cell.length_c   1.000
_cell.angle_alpha   90.00
_cell.angle_beta   90.00
_cell.angle_gamma   90.00
#
_symmetry.space_group_name_H-M   'P 1'
#
loop_
_entity.id
_entity.type
_entity.pdbx_description
1 polymer ?
#
loop_
_entity_poly.entity_id
_entity_poly.type
_entity_poly.pdbx_seq_one_letter_code
_entity_poly.pdbx_strand_id
1 'polypeptide(L)'
;MTVFPSFFVAMPEEIAGWRARSPTSAEQNICVTGVGKVNAACAATSFCLRESVRGSTGLALIVGTAAACDPELRIGDVVIVSETLHHDVDVTALGFDPGQIPFEETWRWTSNLATQEQVQQICRKLGLRHSLGRLITGDRFISDPAEVARLRKTFGAAAIDMETAAVAQVCHKLGPLPWLGIRVISDLADKSAPVDFNKFLPEASKRLADILERLL
;
A
#
# COMPACT_ATOMS: atom_id res chain seq x y z
N MET A 1 -26.00 8.17 -6.09
CA MET A 1 -25.37 6.84 -5.98
C MET A 1 -24.33 6.92 -4.89
N THR A 2 -24.35 6.01 -3.92
CA THR A 2 -23.31 5.96 -2.88
C THR A 2 -22.02 5.48 -3.52
N VAL A 3 -20.98 6.31 -3.47
CA VAL A 3 -19.68 5.98 -4.07
C VAL A 3 -18.90 5.14 -3.06
N PHE A 4 -18.72 3.86 -3.35
CA PHE A 4 -17.94 2.96 -2.50
C PHE A 4 -16.45 3.07 -2.82
N PRO A 5 -15.55 2.90 -1.84
CA PRO A 5 -14.13 2.79 -2.11
C PRO A 5 -13.83 1.54 -2.94
N SER A 6 -12.76 1.64 -3.73
CA SER A 6 -12.16 0.57 -4.51
C SER A 6 -10.97 -0.01 -3.76
N PHE A 7 -10.85 -1.32 -3.70
CA PHE A 7 -9.80 -2.00 -2.94
C PHE A 7 -8.79 -2.63 -3.89
N PHE A 8 -7.51 -2.31 -3.73
CA PHE A 8 -6.40 -2.89 -4.47
C PHE A 8 -5.58 -3.76 -3.54
N VAL A 9 -5.40 -5.03 -3.91
CA VAL A 9 -4.68 -6.03 -3.12
C VAL A 9 -3.74 -6.82 -4.02
N ALA A 10 -2.53 -7.12 -3.56
CA ALA A 10 -1.58 -7.89 -4.38
C ALA A 10 -2.02 -9.35 -4.48
N MET A 11 -2.44 -9.91 -3.34
CA MET A 11 -2.84 -11.30 -3.22
C MET A 11 -4.21 -11.43 -2.55
N PRO A 12 -5.07 -12.37 -2.99
CA PRO A 12 -6.36 -12.64 -2.33
C PRO A 12 -6.28 -12.89 -0.82
N GLU A 13 -5.19 -13.50 -0.36
CA GLU A 13 -4.92 -13.88 1.02
C GLU A 13 -4.85 -12.66 1.96
N GLU A 14 -4.36 -11.52 1.47
CA GLU A 14 -4.21 -10.28 2.23
C GLU A 14 -5.54 -9.73 2.74
N ILE A 15 -6.65 -10.08 2.07
CA ILE A 15 -8.01 -9.67 2.45
C ILE A 15 -8.94 -10.85 2.67
N ALA A 16 -8.41 -12.06 2.81
CA ALA A 16 -9.21 -13.26 3.08
C ALA A 16 -10.10 -13.09 4.32
N GLY A 17 -9.57 -12.47 5.38
CA GLY A 17 -10.34 -12.18 6.60
C GLY A 17 -11.52 -11.23 6.34
N TRP A 18 -11.35 -10.24 5.47
CA TRP A 18 -12.40 -9.27 5.15
C TRP A 18 -13.46 -9.88 4.22
N ARG A 19 -13.03 -10.63 3.20
CA ARG A 19 -13.93 -11.35 2.28
C ARG A 19 -14.84 -12.34 3.03
N ALA A 20 -14.31 -13.04 4.03
CA ALA A 20 -15.11 -13.97 4.84
C ALA A 20 -16.22 -13.28 5.67
N ARG A 21 -16.13 -11.97 5.89
CA ARG A 21 -17.02 -11.19 6.77
C ARG A 21 -17.88 -10.16 6.02
N SER A 22 -17.57 -9.89 4.75
CA SER A 22 -18.22 -8.83 3.96
C SER A 22 -19.40 -9.35 3.14
N PRO A 23 -20.46 -8.54 2.95
CA PRO A 23 -21.54 -8.88 2.03
C PRO A 23 -21.04 -8.92 0.58
N THR A 24 -21.67 -9.75 -0.26
CA THR A 24 -21.31 -10.02 -1.67
C THR A 24 -21.25 -8.76 -2.54
N SER A 25 -21.93 -7.67 -2.13
CA SER A 25 -21.88 -6.38 -2.82
C SER A 25 -20.51 -5.68 -2.74
N ALA A 26 -19.70 -5.98 -1.72
CA ALA A 26 -18.36 -5.40 -1.55
C ALA A 26 -17.31 -6.04 -2.48
N GLU A 27 -17.55 -7.27 -2.96
CA GLU A 27 -16.62 -8.00 -3.84
C GLU A 27 -16.42 -7.34 -5.20
N GLN A 28 -17.43 -6.61 -5.69
CA GLN A 28 -17.37 -5.98 -7.02
C GLN A 28 -16.33 -4.86 -7.11
N ASN A 29 -15.88 -4.34 -5.97
CA ASN A 29 -14.93 -3.24 -5.87
C ASN A 29 -13.51 -3.70 -5.49
N ILE A 30 -13.24 -5.01 -5.53
CA ILE A 30 -11.92 -5.56 -5.23
C ILE A 30 -11.17 -5.82 -6.53
N CYS A 31 -10.00 -5.22 -6.65
CA CYS A 31 -9.02 -5.47 -7.69
C CYS A 31 -7.84 -6.25 -7.09
N VAL A 32 -7.76 -7.54 -7.42
CA VAL A 32 -6.54 -8.33 -7.16
C VAL A 32 -5.54 -7.96 -8.25
N THR A 33 -4.46 -7.29 -7.87
CA THR A 33 -3.50 -6.75 -8.82
C THR A 33 -2.52 -7.79 -9.32
N GLY A 34 -2.18 -8.76 -8.48
CA GLY A 34 -0.94 -9.53 -8.62
C GLY A 34 0.26 -8.75 -8.08
N VAL A 35 1.35 -9.48 -7.84
CA VAL A 35 2.57 -8.94 -7.23
C VAL A 35 3.42 -8.16 -8.24
N GLY A 36 3.97 -7.02 -7.81
CA GLY A 36 4.89 -6.19 -8.58
C GLY A 36 4.23 -5.04 -9.35
N LYS A 37 5.05 -4.06 -9.72
CA LYS A 37 4.62 -2.75 -10.25
C LYS A 37 3.82 -2.86 -11.55
N VAL A 38 4.24 -3.74 -12.46
CA VAL A 38 3.57 -3.89 -13.78
C VAL A 38 2.18 -4.46 -13.61
N ASN A 39 2.04 -5.53 -12.82
CA ASN A 39 0.76 -6.17 -12.51
C ASN A 39 -0.18 -5.16 -11.82
N ALA A 40 0.32 -4.44 -10.82
CA ALA A 40 -0.37 -3.35 -10.15
C ALA A 40 -0.86 -2.26 -11.10
N ALA A 41 0.01 -1.75 -11.98
CA ALA A 41 -0.34 -0.68 -12.91
C ALA A 41 -1.40 -1.12 -13.93
N CYS A 42 -1.26 -2.32 -14.50
CA CYS A 42 -2.22 -2.87 -15.47
C CYS A 42 -3.60 -3.08 -14.85
N ALA A 43 -3.65 -3.68 -13.66
CA ALA A 43 -4.89 -3.96 -12.96
C ALA A 43 -5.58 -2.66 -12.51
N ALA A 44 -4.82 -1.73 -11.92
CA ALA A 44 -5.32 -0.43 -11.49
C ALA A 44 -5.87 0.39 -12.66
N THR A 45 -5.16 0.42 -13.80
CA THR A 45 -5.61 1.15 -14.98
C THR A 45 -6.93 0.60 -15.50
N SER A 46 -7.01 -0.72 -15.67
CA SER A 46 -8.21 -1.40 -16.16
C SER A 46 -9.41 -1.19 -15.23
N PHE A 47 -9.18 -1.28 -13.92
CA PHE A 47 -10.20 -1.08 -12.91
C PHE A 47 -10.70 0.38 -12.89
N CYS A 48 -9.79 1.36 -12.81
CA CYS A 48 -10.15 2.77 -12.75
C CYS A 48 -10.92 3.23 -14.00
N LEU A 49 -10.53 2.77 -15.19
CA LEU A 49 -11.26 3.09 -16.42
C LEU A 49 -12.68 2.52 -16.42
N ARG A 50 -12.85 1.26 -15.97
CA ARG A 50 -14.17 0.63 -15.85
C ARG A 50 -15.08 1.39 -14.88
N GLU A 51 -14.56 1.78 -13.72
CA GLU A 51 -15.34 2.48 -12.70
C GLU A 51 -15.61 3.96 -13.08
N SER A 52 -14.72 4.59 -13.83
CA SER A 52 -14.96 5.92 -14.39
C SER A 52 -16.15 5.93 -15.33
N VAL A 53 -16.31 4.90 -16.18
CA VAL A 53 -17.49 4.75 -17.05
C VAL A 53 -18.78 4.58 -16.24
N ARG A 54 -18.68 3.99 -15.05
CA ARG A 54 -19.81 3.79 -14.11
C ARG A 54 -20.09 5.00 -13.22
N GLY A 55 -19.29 6.08 -13.30
CA GLY A 55 -19.42 7.25 -12.42
C GLY A 55 -19.20 6.94 -10.94
N SER A 56 -18.42 5.90 -10.61
CA SER A 56 -18.36 5.25 -9.29
C SER A 56 -17.02 5.38 -8.56
N THR A 57 -16.09 6.21 -9.04
CA THR A 57 -14.74 6.32 -8.45
C THR A 57 -14.69 7.31 -7.29
N GLY A 58 -14.63 6.82 -6.04
CA GLY A 58 -14.61 7.66 -4.83
C GLY A 58 -13.27 7.73 -4.11
N LEU A 59 -12.64 6.57 -3.87
CA LEU A 59 -11.40 6.44 -3.10
C LEU A 59 -10.74 5.11 -3.43
N ALA A 60 -9.44 5.11 -3.71
CA ALA A 60 -8.64 3.89 -3.91
C ALA A 60 -7.93 3.48 -2.61
N LEU A 61 -8.33 2.36 -2.00
CA LEU A 61 -7.69 1.78 -0.84
C LEU A 61 -6.72 0.68 -1.28
N ILE A 62 -5.43 0.91 -1.08
CA ILE A 62 -4.37 -0.05 -1.38
C ILE A 62 -4.04 -0.75 -0.08
N VAL A 63 -4.46 -2.00 0.07
CA VAL A 63 -4.40 -2.71 1.35
C VAL A 63 -3.62 -4.00 1.23
N GLY A 64 -2.84 -4.30 2.26
CA GLY A 64 -2.06 -5.53 2.27
C GLY A 64 -0.96 -5.52 3.31
N THR A 65 0.06 -6.31 3.04
CA THR A 65 1.23 -6.45 3.89
C THR A 65 2.40 -5.62 3.38
N ALA A 66 3.38 -5.37 4.25
CA ALA A 66 4.63 -4.71 3.90
C ALA A 66 5.75 -5.13 4.86
N ALA A 67 7.00 -4.95 4.42
CA ALA A 67 8.17 -5.17 5.24
C ALA A 67 8.53 -3.90 6.03
N ALA A 68 8.99 -4.05 7.28
CA ALA A 68 9.42 -2.90 8.08
C ALA A 68 10.74 -2.31 7.57
N CYS A 69 10.79 -0.98 7.46
CA CYS A 69 12.02 -0.22 7.18
C CYS A 69 12.43 0.64 8.38
N ASP A 70 11.46 1.09 9.18
CA ASP A 70 11.70 1.75 10.46
C ASP A 70 11.88 0.72 11.59
N PRO A 71 13.01 0.70 12.33
CA PRO A 71 13.28 -0.24 13.42
C PRO A 71 12.34 -0.10 14.63
N GLU A 72 11.57 0.98 14.75
CA GLU A 72 10.55 1.10 15.81
C GLU A 72 9.27 0.28 15.50
N LEU A 73 9.11 -0.14 14.24
CA LEU A 73 8.01 -0.98 13.81
C LEU A 73 8.23 -2.44 14.19
N ARG A 74 7.12 -3.11 14.50
CA ARG A 74 7.06 -4.53 14.82
C ARG A 74 6.06 -5.21 13.91
N ILE A 75 6.22 -6.52 13.73
CA ILE A 75 5.24 -7.36 13.05
C ILE A 75 3.85 -7.16 13.69
N GLY A 76 2.86 -6.92 12.85
CA GLY A 76 1.48 -6.63 13.24
C GLY A 76 1.17 -5.14 13.47
N ASP A 77 2.16 -4.25 13.46
CA ASP A 77 1.94 -2.80 13.46
C ASP A 77 1.33 -2.36 12.11
N VAL A 78 0.50 -1.32 12.15
CA VAL A 78 -0.16 -0.76 10.96
C VAL A 78 0.58 0.49 10.48
N VAL A 79 1.00 0.49 9.22
CA VAL A 79 1.52 1.68 8.54
C VAL A 79 0.40 2.28 7.69
N ILE A 80 0.00 3.49 8.04
CA ILE A 80 -0.87 4.35 7.25
C ILE A 80 0.05 5.13 6.32
N VAL A 81 -0.07 4.89 5.02
CA VAL A 81 0.88 5.42 4.03
C VAL A 81 0.57 6.89 3.78
N SER A 82 1.43 7.81 4.22
CA SER A 82 1.26 9.26 3.98
C SER A 82 1.68 9.67 2.58
N GLU A 83 2.73 9.04 2.07
CA GLU A 83 3.31 9.25 0.75
C GLU A 83 3.95 7.95 0.26
N THR A 84 3.99 7.75 -1.05
CA THR A 84 4.72 6.65 -1.67
C THR A 84 5.55 7.10 -2.88
N LEU A 85 6.60 6.34 -3.18
CA LEU A 85 7.44 6.49 -4.38
C LEU A 85 8.12 5.17 -4.75
N HIS A 86 8.69 5.11 -5.95
CA HIS A 86 9.48 3.96 -6.41
C HIS A 86 10.93 4.07 -5.93
N HIS A 87 11.42 3.14 -5.13
CA HIS A 87 12.81 3.19 -4.62
C HIS A 87 13.85 2.56 -5.56
N ASP A 88 13.40 1.80 -6.55
CA ASP A 88 14.24 1.07 -7.50
C ASP A 88 14.39 1.79 -8.85
N VAL A 89 13.87 3.02 -8.95
CA VAL A 89 14.18 3.95 -10.03
C VAL A 89 15.46 4.70 -9.67
N ASP A 90 16.56 4.36 -10.37
CA ASP A 90 17.85 5.02 -10.20
C ASP A 90 18.34 5.58 -11.53
N VAL A 91 18.21 6.90 -11.66
CA VAL A 91 18.71 7.68 -12.81
C VAL A 91 19.71 8.75 -12.32
N THR A 92 20.32 8.52 -11.16
CA THR A 92 21.23 9.48 -10.50
C THR A 92 22.48 9.76 -11.34
N ALA A 93 22.89 8.82 -12.19
CA ALA A 93 23.98 8.99 -13.15
C ALA A 93 23.74 10.13 -14.17
N LEU A 94 22.48 10.51 -14.39
CA LEU A 94 22.08 11.64 -15.24
C LEU A 94 21.70 12.89 -14.44
N GLY A 95 21.93 12.89 -13.12
CA GLY A 95 21.69 14.05 -12.24
C GLY A 95 20.29 14.16 -11.63
N PHE A 96 19.46 13.11 -11.72
CA PHE A 96 18.16 13.05 -11.06
C PHE A 96 18.27 12.60 -9.60
N ASP A 97 17.27 12.94 -8.79
CA ASP A 97 17.18 12.46 -7.41
C ASP A 97 16.91 10.95 -7.35
N PRO A 98 17.33 10.24 -6.28
CA PRO A 98 16.93 8.85 -6.06
C PRO A 98 15.40 8.68 -6.10
N GLY A 99 14.93 7.67 -6.84
CA GLY A 99 13.50 7.39 -7.03
C GLY A 99 12.78 8.36 -7.97
N GLN A 100 13.47 9.36 -8.54
CA GLN A 100 12.88 10.30 -9.49
C GLN A 100 12.72 9.67 -10.87
N ILE A 101 11.50 9.73 -11.40
CA ILE A 101 11.20 9.33 -12.77
C ILE A 101 11.51 10.53 -13.69
N PRO A 102 12.46 10.40 -14.63
CA PRO A 102 12.76 11.47 -15.58
C PRO A 102 11.53 11.90 -16.38
N PHE A 103 11.40 13.21 -16.58
CA PHE A 103 10.35 13.83 -17.41
C PHE A 103 8.90 13.67 -16.91
N GLU A 104 8.71 13.17 -15.68
CA GLU A 104 7.42 13.21 -14.99
C GLU A 104 7.33 14.45 -14.08
N GLU A 105 6.15 15.07 -14.01
CA GLU A 105 5.91 16.24 -13.14
C GLU A 105 6.00 15.89 -11.65
N THR A 106 5.62 14.65 -11.31
CA THR A 106 5.71 14.12 -9.95
C THR A 106 6.13 12.66 -9.95
N TRP A 107 6.88 12.26 -8.93
CA TRP A 107 7.31 10.90 -8.65
C TRP A 107 7.10 10.51 -7.17
N ARG A 108 6.42 11.39 -6.42
CA ARG A 108 6.04 11.19 -5.03
C ARG A 108 4.55 11.48 -4.93
N TRP A 109 3.79 10.49 -4.50
CA TRP A 109 2.35 10.60 -4.41
C TRP A 109 1.96 10.64 -2.95
N THR A 110 1.31 11.73 -2.53
CA THR A 110 0.72 11.84 -1.19
C THR A 110 -0.67 11.21 -1.18
N SER A 111 -1.02 10.52 -0.11
CA SER A 111 -2.34 9.91 0.04
C SER A 111 -3.37 10.88 0.64
N ASN A 112 -4.65 10.49 0.66
CA ASN A 112 -5.74 11.34 1.11
C ASN A 112 -5.72 11.59 2.64
N LEU A 113 -5.52 12.86 3.03
CA LEU A 113 -5.39 13.26 4.44
C LEU A 113 -6.61 12.93 5.31
N ALA A 114 -7.83 13.17 4.81
CA ALA A 114 -9.05 12.89 5.57
C ALA A 114 -9.18 11.40 5.89
N THR A 115 -8.89 10.53 4.91
CA THR A 115 -8.88 9.08 5.13
C THR A 115 -7.74 8.64 6.06
N GLN A 116 -6.56 9.27 5.99
CA GLN A 116 -5.47 9.00 6.95
C GLN A 116 -5.92 9.25 8.40
N GLU A 117 -6.55 10.39 8.67
CA GLU A 117 -7.04 10.75 10.00
C GLU A 117 -8.12 9.78 10.49
N GLN A 118 -9.04 9.40 9.62
CA GLN A 118 -10.09 8.42 9.93
C GLN A 118 -9.48 7.06 10.31
N VAL A 119 -8.52 6.55 9.55
CA VAL A 119 -7.87 5.26 9.83
C VAL A 119 -7.03 5.32 11.11
N GLN A 120 -6.37 6.44 11.41
CA GLN A 120 -5.68 6.64 12.70
C GLN A 120 -6.66 6.53 13.87
N GLN A 121 -7.83 7.18 13.78
CA GLN A 121 -8.86 7.09 14.82
C GLN A 121 -9.39 5.65 14.98
N ILE A 122 -9.58 4.93 13.88
CA ILE A 122 -9.99 3.52 13.90
C ILE A 122 -8.93 2.68 14.61
N CYS A 123 -7.65 2.84 14.27
CA CYS A 123 -6.56 2.11 14.91
C CYS A 123 -6.50 2.37 16.42
N ARG A 124 -6.66 3.64 16.86
CA ARG A 124 -6.72 4.00 18.29
C ARG A 124 -7.88 3.29 19.01
N LYS A 125 -9.07 3.28 18.42
CA LYS A 125 -10.26 2.61 18.99
C LYS A 125 -10.09 1.09 19.08
N LEU A 126 -9.38 0.49 18.13
CA LEU A 126 -9.07 -0.94 18.11
C LEU A 126 -7.86 -1.31 18.98
N GLY A 127 -7.15 -0.35 19.56
CA GLY A 127 -5.90 -0.60 20.30
C GLY A 127 -4.76 -1.09 19.43
N LEU A 128 -4.79 -0.82 18.11
CA LEU A 128 -3.75 -1.20 17.17
C LEU A 128 -2.60 -0.18 17.21
N ARG A 129 -1.37 -0.67 17.39
CA ARG A 129 -0.17 0.12 17.17
C ARG A 129 -0.12 0.51 15.69
N HIS A 130 0.06 1.80 15.44
CA HIS A 130 0.09 2.33 14.09
C HIS A 130 1.06 3.50 13.98
N SER A 131 1.55 3.73 12.76
CA SER A 131 2.33 4.90 12.39
C SER A 131 1.79 5.52 11.09
N LEU A 132 2.00 6.82 10.93
CA LEU A 132 1.85 7.50 9.67
C LEU A 132 3.24 7.62 9.05
N GLY A 133 3.44 7.12 7.84
CA GLY A 133 4.79 7.06 7.28
C GLY A 133 4.85 6.95 5.76
N ARG A 134 6.03 7.29 5.22
CA ARG A 134 6.35 7.08 3.82
C ARG A 134 6.54 5.60 3.56
N LEU A 135 5.91 5.10 2.50
CA LEU A 135 6.16 3.77 1.98
C LEU A 135 6.99 3.88 0.70
N ILE A 136 7.86 2.92 0.45
CA ILE A 136 8.57 2.83 -0.82
C ILE A 136 8.28 1.51 -1.51
N THR A 137 8.17 1.56 -2.84
CA THR A 137 7.81 0.42 -3.66
C THR A 137 8.94 0.06 -4.62
N GLY A 138 9.16 -1.23 -4.87
CA GLY A 138 10.06 -1.70 -5.92
C GLY A 138 9.86 -3.19 -6.21
N ASP A 139 10.31 -3.65 -7.38
CA ASP A 139 10.15 -5.06 -7.79
C ASP A 139 11.20 -5.98 -7.15
N ARG A 140 11.41 -5.84 -5.83
CA ARG A 140 12.40 -6.59 -5.05
C ARG A 140 11.83 -6.94 -3.69
N PHE A 141 11.87 -8.22 -3.33
CA PHE A 141 11.67 -8.66 -1.95
C PHE A 141 12.94 -8.36 -1.14
N ILE A 142 12.89 -7.35 -0.26
CA ILE A 142 14.05 -6.90 0.51
C ILE A 142 14.19 -7.72 1.80
N SER A 143 15.33 -8.38 1.97
CA SER A 143 15.66 -9.20 3.16
C SER A 143 17.09 -8.98 3.68
N ASP A 144 17.80 -7.99 3.13
CA ASP A 144 19.14 -7.60 3.57
C ASP A 144 19.07 -6.36 4.46
N PRO A 145 19.40 -6.46 5.76
CA PRO A 145 19.40 -5.33 6.69
C PRO A 145 20.26 -4.15 6.24
N ALA A 146 21.35 -4.39 5.51
CA ALA A 146 22.20 -3.32 4.99
C ALA A 146 21.47 -2.52 3.90
N GLU A 147 20.74 -3.21 3.03
CA GLU A 147 19.90 -2.58 2.01
C GLU A 147 18.72 -1.83 2.66
N VAL A 148 18.08 -2.40 3.68
CA VAL A 148 17.02 -1.72 4.45
C VAL A 148 17.54 -0.42 5.07
N ALA A 149 18.71 -0.46 5.72
CA ALA A 149 19.32 0.73 6.31
C ALA A 149 19.66 1.79 5.25
N ARG A 150 20.14 1.37 4.07
CA ARG A 150 20.40 2.27 2.93
C ARG A 150 19.11 2.90 2.43
N LEU A 151 18.07 2.12 2.18
CA LEU A 151 16.77 2.58 1.72
C LEU A 151 16.12 3.54 2.73
N ARG A 152 16.17 3.22 4.02
CA ARG A 152 15.71 4.10 5.11
C ARG A 152 16.46 5.43 5.09
N LYS A 153 17.80 5.40 4.98
CA LYS A 153 18.61 6.61 4.96
C LYS A 153 18.32 7.49 3.74
N THR A 154 18.19 6.88 2.57
CA THR A 154 17.95 7.60 1.31
C THR A 154 16.54 8.18 1.24
N PHE A 155 15.55 7.39 1.65
CA PHE A 155 14.15 7.72 1.42
C PHE A 155 13.38 8.10 2.68
N GLY A 156 13.92 7.95 3.89
CA GLY A 156 13.16 8.17 5.13
C GLY A 156 11.91 7.29 5.23
N ALA A 157 11.99 6.07 4.68
CA ALA A 157 10.85 5.16 4.56
C ALA A 157 10.52 4.46 5.88
N ALA A 158 9.23 4.27 6.14
CA ALA A 158 8.71 3.48 7.25
C ALA A 158 8.54 2.00 6.86
N ALA A 159 8.09 1.73 5.63
CA ALA A 159 7.85 0.38 5.13
C ALA A 159 8.18 0.25 3.64
N ILE A 160 8.34 -1.00 3.20
CA ILE A 160 8.66 -1.38 1.81
C ILE A 160 7.60 -2.36 1.29
N ASP A 161 7.13 -2.16 0.07
CA ASP A 161 6.26 -3.11 -0.65
C ASP A 161 6.61 -3.22 -2.14
N MET A 162 5.74 -3.87 -2.92
CA MET A 162 5.96 -4.12 -4.35
C MET A 162 4.87 -3.52 -5.27
N GLU A 163 3.82 -2.86 -4.73
CA GLU A 163 2.67 -2.41 -5.54
C GLU A 163 2.24 -0.95 -5.30
N THR A 164 2.33 -0.41 -4.09
CA THR A 164 1.59 0.81 -3.70
C THR A 164 1.90 2.01 -4.59
N ALA A 165 3.18 2.27 -4.90
CA ALA A 165 3.55 3.40 -5.74
C ALA A 165 3.04 3.26 -7.18
N ALA A 166 2.95 2.05 -7.72
CA ALA A 166 2.42 1.84 -9.06
C ALA A 166 0.92 2.15 -9.12
N VAL A 167 0.15 1.71 -8.12
CA VAL A 167 -1.28 2.04 -8.05
C VAL A 167 -1.49 3.55 -7.82
N ALA A 168 -0.74 4.16 -6.90
CA ALA A 168 -0.81 5.59 -6.63
C ALA A 168 -0.47 6.43 -7.87
N GLN A 169 0.54 6.02 -8.65
CA GLN A 169 0.90 6.65 -9.92
C GLN A 169 -0.24 6.57 -10.95
N VAL A 170 -0.93 5.42 -11.04
CA VAL A 170 -2.10 5.28 -11.92
C VAL A 170 -3.26 6.18 -11.46
N CYS A 171 -3.56 6.21 -10.16
CA CYS A 171 -4.57 7.09 -9.59
C CYS A 171 -4.29 8.57 -9.90
N HIS A 172 -3.02 8.97 -9.86
CA HIS A 172 -2.58 10.31 -10.23
C HIS A 172 -2.75 10.58 -11.74
N LYS A 173 -2.37 9.64 -12.61
CA LYS A 173 -2.42 9.84 -14.07
C LYS A 173 -3.83 9.87 -14.68
N LEU A 174 -4.80 9.16 -14.09
CA LEU A 174 -6.12 8.95 -14.72
C LEU A 174 -7.22 9.96 -14.33
N GLY A 175 -7.01 10.85 -13.36
CA GLY A 175 -8.05 11.80 -12.94
C GLY A 175 -7.96 12.22 -11.48
N PRO A 176 -6.74 12.50 -10.98
CA PRO A 176 -6.35 12.54 -9.58
C PRO A 176 -7.32 11.86 -8.59
N LEU A 177 -7.39 10.53 -8.67
CA LEU A 177 -8.22 9.76 -7.74
C LEU A 177 -7.59 9.79 -6.34
N PRO A 178 -8.33 10.17 -5.28
CA PRO A 178 -7.82 10.09 -3.93
C PRO A 178 -7.55 8.62 -3.60
N TRP A 179 -6.46 8.38 -2.87
CA TRP A 179 -6.05 7.03 -2.50
C TRP A 179 -5.52 6.99 -1.07
N LEU A 180 -5.49 5.82 -0.45
CA LEU A 180 -4.79 5.56 0.81
C LEU A 180 -4.19 4.16 0.81
N GLY A 181 -2.92 4.07 1.20
CA GLY A 181 -2.28 2.80 1.52
C GLY A 181 -2.46 2.44 3.00
N ILE A 182 -2.87 1.21 3.29
CA ILE A 182 -2.91 0.64 4.65
C ILE A 182 -2.14 -0.66 4.63
N ARG A 183 -1.00 -0.68 5.31
CA ARG A 183 -0.12 -1.85 5.37
C ARG A 183 -0.01 -2.39 6.77
N VAL A 184 -0.08 -3.71 6.92
CA VAL A 184 0.30 -4.37 8.17
C VAL A 184 1.68 -4.96 8.00
N ILE A 185 2.58 -4.68 8.95
CA ILE A 185 3.94 -5.20 8.91
C ILE A 185 3.91 -6.72 9.06
N SER A 186 4.36 -7.44 8.03
CA SER A 186 4.42 -8.91 8.00
C SER A 186 5.77 -9.46 8.43
N ASP A 187 6.83 -8.69 8.22
CA ASP A 187 8.21 -9.08 8.44
C ASP A 187 9.10 -7.84 8.67
N LEU A 188 10.33 -8.09 9.14
CA LEU A 188 11.29 -7.03 9.50
C LEU A 188 12.35 -6.79 8.41
N ALA A 189 12.10 -7.23 7.17
CA ALA A 189 13.03 -7.09 6.04
C ALA A 189 14.45 -7.62 6.31
N ASP A 190 14.57 -8.63 7.16
CA ASP A 190 15.83 -9.27 7.53
C ASP A 190 15.90 -10.72 7.01
N LYS A 191 16.84 -11.51 7.52
CA LYS A 191 17.04 -12.89 7.09
C LYS A 191 15.85 -13.81 7.42
N SER A 192 14.98 -13.47 8.37
CA SER A 192 13.77 -14.25 8.66
C SER A 192 12.56 -13.81 7.84
N ALA A 193 12.68 -12.75 7.03
CA ALA A 193 11.55 -12.18 6.29
C ALA A 193 10.70 -13.19 5.49
N PRO A 194 11.27 -14.15 4.72
CA PRO A 194 10.45 -15.12 4.01
C PRO A 194 9.62 -16.04 4.92
N VAL A 195 10.15 -16.37 6.11
CA VAL A 195 9.46 -17.23 7.09
C VAL A 195 8.39 -16.43 7.83
N ASP A 196 8.74 -15.22 8.26
CA ASP A 196 7.84 -14.34 8.99
C ASP A 196 6.63 -13.94 8.14
N PHE A 197 6.87 -13.55 6.87
CA PHE A 197 5.79 -13.22 5.93
C PHE A 197 4.71 -14.30 5.87
N ASN A 198 5.11 -15.56 5.59
CA ASN A 198 4.18 -16.68 5.48
C ASN A 198 3.45 -16.96 6.81
N LYS A 199 4.15 -16.80 7.93
CA LYS A 199 3.60 -17.05 9.28
C LYS A 199 2.58 -16.00 9.69
N PHE A 200 2.80 -14.73 9.36
CA PHE A 200 2.02 -13.61 9.89
C PHE A 200 0.96 -13.06 8.91
N LEU A 201 0.97 -13.48 7.65
CA LEU A 201 -0.05 -13.11 6.66
C LEU A 201 -1.50 -13.33 7.16
N PRO A 202 -1.86 -14.47 7.80
CA PRO A 202 -3.23 -14.64 8.31
C PRO A 202 -3.62 -13.63 9.41
N GLU A 203 -2.69 -13.29 10.30
CA GLU A 203 -2.94 -12.28 11.34
C GLU A 203 -3.06 -10.88 10.74
N ALA A 204 -2.18 -10.54 9.79
CA ALA A 204 -2.25 -9.28 9.06
C ALA A 204 -3.59 -9.11 8.32
N SER A 205 -4.05 -10.17 7.64
CA SER A 205 -5.34 -10.22 6.95
C SER A 205 -6.51 -9.95 7.91
N LYS A 206 -6.48 -10.52 9.12
CA LYS A 206 -7.49 -10.25 10.15
C LYS A 206 -7.49 -8.79 10.61
N ARG A 207 -6.31 -8.20 10.86
CA ARG A 207 -6.19 -6.79 11.28
C ARG A 207 -6.68 -5.83 10.21
N LEU A 208 -6.33 -6.08 8.94
CA LEU A 208 -6.84 -5.31 7.80
C LEU A 208 -8.37 -5.37 7.76
N ALA A 209 -8.94 -6.55 7.92
CA ALA A 209 -10.38 -6.73 7.92
C ALA A 209 -11.08 -5.94 9.05
N ASP A 210 -10.50 -5.91 10.26
CA ASP A 210 -11.06 -5.17 11.39
C ASP A 210 -11.06 -3.64 11.15
N ILE A 211 -10.04 -3.14 10.44
CA ILE A 211 -9.93 -1.72 10.03
C ILE A 211 -10.95 -1.41 8.95
N LEU A 212 -11.01 -2.23 7.89
CA LEU A 212 -11.85 -1.98 6.73
C LEU A 212 -13.35 -1.99 7.07
N GLU A 213 -13.78 -2.87 7.97
CA GLU A 213 -15.17 -2.91 8.47
C GLU A 213 -15.62 -1.64 9.21
N ARG A 214 -14.68 -0.86 9.74
CA ARG A 214 -14.97 0.41 10.45
C ARG A 214 -14.82 1.63 9.56
N LEU A 215 -14.16 1.46 8.43
CA LEU A 215 -13.94 2.51 7.44
C LEU A 215 -15.15 2.66 6.50
N LEU A 216 -15.85 1.55 6.26
CA LEU A 216 -17.12 1.45 5.51
C LEU A 216 -18.33 1.75 6.39
#